data_AF-A0A7X0LJT5-F1
#
_entry.id   AF-A0A7X0LJT5-F1
#
_cell.length_a   1.000
_cell.length_b   1.000
_cell.length_c   1.000
_cell.angle_alpha   90.00
_cell.angle_beta   90.00
_cell.angle_gamma   90.00
#
_symmetry.space_group_name_H-M   'P 1'
#
loop_
_entity.id
_entity.type
_entity.pdbx_description
1 polymer ?
#
loop_
_entity_poly.entity_id
_entity_poly.type
_entity_poly.pdbx_seq_one_letter_code
_entity_poly.pdbx_strand_id
1 'polypeptide(L)'
;MTNEPLEQTTLEAQSEPSDISDPRNVLDLLRDLKQKRLNPKDLAVEERRACVAHLGGEGVSVPEMAALLTCSERTIARDRKAILEGRALKNDPELAGEVAGELLHQARVGVEHIRRATRDKSTPPAVRIDGERAAMEILDKTAHRLQIMGFLPSSAQQIEATLSHRLEDPLTLQEIYAEAKRVGCIELPNGMQERRYGEASKGVGSVQSLPTPPATGKVAK
;
A
#
# COMPACT_ATOMS: atom_id res chain seq x y z
N MET A 1 -10.53 -51.15 62.12
CA MET A 1 -9.44 -51.25 61.12
C MET A 1 -10.10 -51.42 59.78
N THR A 2 -10.14 -50.33 59.02
CA THR A 2 -10.95 -50.10 57.82
C THR A 2 -10.20 -50.58 56.58
N ASN A 3 -10.81 -51.49 55.82
CA ASN A 3 -10.32 -51.91 54.50
C ASN A 3 -10.91 -50.99 53.44
N GLU A 4 -10.07 -50.17 52.82
CA GLU A 4 -10.38 -49.42 51.60
C GLU A 4 -10.23 -50.33 50.37
N PRO A 5 -11.15 -50.30 49.40
CA PRO A 5 -11.01 -51.05 48.15
C PRO A 5 -10.18 -50.24 47.14
N LEU A 6 -9.21 -50.90 46.52
CA LEU A 6 -8.40 -50.39 45.41
C LEU A 6 -9.30 -50.12 44.18
N GLU A 7 -9.47 -48.83 43.85
CA GLU A 7 -10.05 -48.41 42.58
C GLU A 7 -9.11 -48.80 41.43
N GLN A 8 -9.60 -49.67 40.55
CA GLN A 8 -8.93 -50.03 39.32
C GLN A 8 -9.08 -48.88 38.32
N THR A 9 -8.03 -48.07 38.21
CA THR A 9 -7.89 -47.05 37.17
C THR A 9 -7.78 -47.72 35.80
N THR A 10 -8.86 -47.72 35.04
CA THR A 10 -8.90 -48.06 33.62
C THR A 10 -8.05 -47.05 32.86
N LEU A 11 -6.84 -47.45 32.48
CA LEU A 11 -6.01 -46.75 31.50
C LEU A 11 -6.64 -46.94 30.12
N GLU A 12 -7.53 -46.03 29.72
CA GLU A 12 -7.97 -45.88 28.33
C GLU A 12 -6.77 -45.40 27.49
N ALA A 13 -6.21 -46.33 26.72
CA ALA A 13 -5.22 -46.03 25.69
C ALA A 13 -5.88 -45.17 24.60
N GLN A 14 -5.72 -43.86 24.71
CA GLN A 14 -5.99 -42.92 23.63
C GLN A 14 -4.97 -43.19 22.53
N SER A 15 -5.38 -43.90 21.48
CA SER A 15 -4.63 -44.02 20.23
C SER A 15 -4.67 -42.67 19.52
N GLU A 16 -3.62 -41.88 19.69
CA GLU A 16 -3.33 -40.71 18.86
C GLU A 16 -3.24 -41.16 17.38
N PRO A 17 -4.09 -40.65 16.46
CA PRO A 17 -4.03 -40.98 15.04
C PRO A 17 -2.80 -40.30 14.42
N SER A 18 -1.67 -40.97 14.51
CA SER A 18 -0.42 -40.60 13.85
C SER A 18 -0.41 -41.15 12.43
N ASP A 19 -1.07 -40.45 11.51
CA ASP A 19 -0.86 -40.67 10.08
C ASP A 19 -0.84 -39.33 9.33
N ILE A 20 0.17 -38.52 9.66
CA ILE A 20 0.63 -37.44 8.77
C ILE A 20 1.38 -38.15 7.64
N SER A 21 0.66 -38.84 6.77
CA SER A 21 1.23 -39.38 5.55
C SER A 21 1.69 -38.19 4.71
N ASP A 22 2.96 -38.16 4.31
CA ASP A 22 3.46 -37.15 3.40
C ASP A 22 2.51 -36.98 2.20
N PRO A 23 2.13 -35.75 1.85
CA PRO A 23 1.15 -35.52 0.80
C PRO A 23 1.68 -36.11 -0.51
N ARG A 24 0.97 -37.12 -1.03
CA ARG A 24 1.31 -37.77 -2.30
C ARG A 24 1.41 -36.73 -3.41
N ASN A 25 2.42 -36.85 -4.26
CA ASN A 25 2.61 -35.93 -5.38
C ASN A 25 1.41 -35.99 -6.34
N VAL A 26 0.84 -34.82 -6.64
CA VAL A 26 -0.35 -34.68 -7.50
C VAL A 26 -0.15 -35.30 -8.89
N LEU A 27 1.06 -35.21 -9.44
CA LEU A 27 1.37 -35.79 -10.75
C LEU A 27 1.33 -37.32 -10.74
N ASP A 28 1.77 -37.93 -9.65
CA ASP A 28 1.74 -39.39 -9.49
C ASP A 28 0.29 -39.87 -9.32
N LEU A 29 -0.52 -39.14 -8.54
CA LEU A 29 -1.97 -39.41 -8.41
C LEU A 29 -2.69 -39.35 -9.76
N LEU A 30 -2.43 -38.31 -10.56
CA LEU A 30 -3.03 -38.16 -11.89
C LEU A 30 -2.55 -39.25 -12.85
N ARG A 31 -1.28 -39.67 -12.77
CA ARG A 31 -0.75 -40.78 -13.56
C ARG A 31 -1.45 -42.10 -13.19
N ASP A 32 -1.58 -42.39 -11.90
CA ASP A 32 -2.19 -43.62 -11.40
C ASP A 32 -3.70 -43.67 -11.69
N LEU A 33 -4.39 -42.54 -11.65
CA LEU A 33 -5.78 -42.40 -12.08
C LEU A 33 -5.94 -42.68 -13.58
N LYS A 34 -5.09 -42.08 -14.43
CA LYS A 34 -5.11 -42.33 -15.88
C LYS A 34 -4.82 -43.80 -16.21
N GLN A 35 -3.94 -44.43 -15.44
CA GLN A 35 -3.59 -45.85 -15.57
C GLN A 35 -4.60 -46.80 -14.90
N LYS A 36 -5.66 -46.28 -14.27
CA LYS A 36 -6.67 -47.04 -13.50
C LYS A 36 -6.08 -47.91 -12.38
N ARG A 37 -4.91 -47.53 -11.85
CA ARG A 37 -4.27 -48.18 -10.69
C ARG A 37 -4.88 -47.71 -9.38
N LEU A 38 -5.40 -46.50 -9.36
CA LEU A 38 -6.11 -45.91 -8.23
C LEU A 38 -7.58 -45.69 -8.62
N ASN A 39 -8.49 -46.07 -7.74
CA ASN A 39 -9.91 -45.80 -7.92
C ASN A 39 -10.20 -44.34 -7.51
N PRO A 40 -10.82 -43.52 -8.38
CA PRO A 40 -11.12 -42.12 -8.09
C PRO A 40 -11.97 -41.90 -6.83
N LYS A 41 -12.79 -42.90 -6.45
CA LYS A 41 -13.66 -42.84 -5.28
C LYS A 41 -12.92 -42.96 -3.95
N ASP A 42 -11.71 -43.52 -3.99
CA ASP A 42 -10.90 -43.76 -2.80
C ASP A 42 -9.94 -42.57 -2.51
N LEU A 43 -9.97 -41.51 -3.34
CA LEU A 43 -9.20 -40.30 -3.06
C LEU A 43 -9.78 -39.53 -1.88
N ALA A 44 -8.88 -39.12 -0.98
CA ALA A 44 -9.22 -38.16 0.05
C ALA A 44 -9.66 -36.82 -0.58
N VAL A 45 -10.47 -36.06 0.17
CA VAL A 45 -11.00 -34.78 -0.31
C VAL A 45 -9.89 -33.80 -0.70
N GLU A 46 -8.80 -33.75 0.08
CA GLU A 46 -7.69 -32.82 -0.20
C GLU A 46 -6.86 -33.24 -1.41
N GLU A 47 -6.63 -34.54 -1.61
CA GLU A 47 -5.94 -35.04 -2.80
C GLU A 47 -6.74 -34.78 -4.07
N ARG A 48 -8.06 -34.96 -4.01
CA ARG A 48 -8.97 -34.62 -5.10
C ARG A 48 -8.92 -33.13 -5.40
N ARG A 49 -8.97 -32.26 -4.38
CA ARG A 49 -8.83 -30.81 -4.55
C ARG A 49 -7.48 -30.42 -5.15
N ALA A 50 -6.39 -31.07 -4.75
CA ALA A 50 -5.07 -30.84 -5.34
C ALA A 50 -5.04 -31.21 -6.83
N CYS A 51 -5.65 -32.34 -7.21
CA CYS A 51 -5.83 -32.71 -8.63
C CYS A 51 -6.67 -31.68 -9.39
N VAL A 52 -7.80 -31.22 -8.81
CA VAL A 52 -8.66 -30.18 -9.42
C VAL A 52 -7.91 -28.86 -9.58
N ALA A 53 -7.11 -28.46 -8.59
CA ALA A 53 -6.29 -27.25 -8.66
C ALA A 53 -5.26 -27.31 -9.78
N HIS A 54 -4.62 -28.47 -9.96
CA HIS A 54 -3.63 -28.70 -11.01
C HIS A 54 -4.26 -28.70 -12.41
N LEU A 55 -5.29 -29.53 -12.62
CA LEU A 55 -6.01 -29.63 -13.90
C LEU A 55 -6.65 -28.30 -14.32
N GLY A 56 -7.18 -27.53 -13.36
CA GLY A 56 -7.70 -26.20 -13.60
C GLY A 56 -6.60 -25.20 -14.01
N GLY A 57 -5.38 -25.35 -13.51
CA GLY A 57 -4.21 -24.58 -13.93
C GLY A 57 -3.75 -24.93 -15.35
N GLU A 58 -3.94 -26.17 -15.78
CA GLU A 58 -3.69 -26.61 -17.16
C GLU A 58 -4.81 -26.21 -18.15
N GLY A 59 -5.90 -25.62 -17.66
CA GLY A 59 -7.02 -25.17 -18.48
C GLY A 59 -8.03 -26.27 -18.86
N VAL A 60 -8.00 -27.43 -18.20
CA VAL A 60 -8.96 -28.52 -18.42
C VAL A 60 -10.38 -28.08 -18.02
N SER A 61 -11.38 -28.43 -18.82
CA SER A 61 -12.77 -28.03 -18.55
C SER A 61 -13.39 -28.78 -17.37
N VAL A 62 -14.42 -28.19 -16.73
CA VAL A 62 -15.15 -28.81 -15.62
C VAL A 62 -15.74 -30.20 -15.95
N PRO A 63 -16.42 -30.41 -17.10
CA PRO A 63 -16.93 -31.75 -17.44
C PRO A 63 -15.80 -32.77 -17.67
N GLU A 64 -14.67 -32.37 -18.26
CA GLU A 64 -13.50 -33.24 -18.43
C GLU A 64 -12.88 -33.62 -17.08
N MET A 65 -12.76 -32.66 -16.16
CA MET A 65 -12.30 -32.93 -14.79
C MET A 65 -13.24 -33.89 -14.05
N ALA A 66 -14.56 -33.69 -14.19
CA ALA A 66 -15.58 -34.54 -13.61
C ALA A 66 -15.50 -35.99 -14.14
N ALA A 67 -15.31 -36.14 -15.46
CA ALA A 67 -15.11 -37.44 -16.09
C ALA A 67 -13.82 -38.12 -15.63
N LEU A 68 -12.69 -37.40 -15.59
CA LEU A 68 -11.39 -37.92 -15.18
C LEU A 68 -11.40 -38.39 -13.71
N LEU A 69 -12.00 -37.60 -12.83
CA LEU A 69 -12.09 -37.89 -11.39
C LEU A 69 -13.33 -38.73 -11.02
N THR A 70 -14.10 -39.19 -12.02
CA THR A 70 -15.33 -39.99 -11.85
C THR A 70 -16.25 -39.42 -10.77
N CYS A 71 -16.49 -38.11 -10.81
CA CYS A 71 -17.33 -37.40 -9.86
C CYS A 71 -18.28 -36.43 -10.58
N SER A 72 -19.25 -35.87 -9.86
CA SER A 72 -20.19 -34.92 -10.47
C SER A 72 -19.54 -33.56 -10.70
N GLU A 73 -19.97 -32.84 -11.75
CA GLU A 73 -19.55 -31.45 -11.98
C GLU A 73 -19.84 -30.55 -10.76
N ARG A 74 -20.93 -30.82 -10.03
CA ARG A 74 -21.27 -30.11 -8.79
C ARG A 74 -20.19 -30.29 -7.71
N THR A 75 -19.57 -31.47 -7.64
CA THR A 75 -18.45 -31.74 -6.73
C THR A 75 -17.23 -30.93 -7.13
N ILE A 76 -16.88 -30.93 -8.42
CA ILE A 76 -15.77 -30.12 -8.96
C ILE A 76 -15.98 -28.64 -8.67
N ALA A 77 -17.18 -28.11 -8.88
CA ALA A 77 -17.51 -26.72 -8.58
C ALA A 77 -17.34 -26.38 -7.09
N ARG A 78 -17.76 -27.29 -6.19
CA ARG A 78 -17.58 -27.13 -4.73
C ARG A 78 -16.10 -27.17 -4.35
N ASP A 79 -15.33 -28.08 -4.92
CA ASP A 79 -13.90 -28.19 -4.66
C ASP A 79 -13.14 -26.95 -5.17
N ARG A 80 -13.48 -26.44 -6.37
CA ARG A 80 -12.95 -25.16 -6.87
C ARG A 80 -13.25 -24.00 -5.92
N LYS A 81 -14.47 -23.94 -5.38
CA LYS A 81 -14.84 -22.92 -4.40
C LYS A 81 -13.98 -23.03 -3.13
N ALA A 82 -13.82 -24.23 -2.58
CA ALA A 82 -12.97 -24.46 -1.40
C ALA A 82 -11.49 -24.12 -1.65
N ILE A 83 -10.96 -24.43 -2.84
CA ILE A 83 -9.60 -24.06 -3.26
C ILE A 83 -9.45 -22.53 -3.34
N LEU A 84 -10.45 -21.83 -3.91
CA LEU A 84 -10.45 -20.38 -3.99
C LEU A 84 -10.54 -19.73 -2.60
N GLU A 85 -11.38 -20.27 -1.71
CA GLU A 85 -11.48 -19.82 -0.31
C GLU A 85 -10.18 -20.07 0.46
N GLY A 86 -9.53 -21.21 0.25
CA GLY A 86 -8.22 -21.51 0.86
C GLY A 86 -7.08 -20.66 0.31
N ARG A 87 -7.19 -20.18 -0.95
CA ARG A 87 -6.25 -19.24 -1.58
C ARG A 87 -6.64 -17.79 -1.41
N ALA A 88 -7.79 -17.51 -0.77
CA ALA A 88 -8.22 -16.14 -0.57
C ALA A 88 -7.15 -15.43 0.25
N LEU A 89 -6.60 -14.35 -0.29
CA LEU A 89 -5.67 -13.51 0.44
C LEU A 89 -6.41 -13.01 1.68
N LYS A 90 -5.90 -13.37 2.86
CA LYS A 90 -6.38 -12.77 4.10
C LYS A 90 -5.99 -11.29 4.04
N ASN A 91 -6.88 -10.42 4.53
CA ASN A 91 -6.57 -9.00 4.69
C ASN A 91 -5.51 -8.86 5.78
N ASP A 92 -4.26 -9.04 5.41
CA ASP A 92 -3.10 -8.88 6.26
C ASP A 92 -2.45 -7.52 5.95
N PRO A 93 -2.38 -6.61 6.93
CA PRO A 93 -1.74 -5.31 6.73
C PRO A 93 -0.25 -5.42 6.38
N GLU A 94 0.45 -6.47 6.83
CA GLU A 94 1.87 -6.66 6.50
C GLU A 94 2.04 -7.01 5.02
N LEU A 95 1.23 -7.96 4.52
CA LEU A 95 1.20 -8.33 3.11
C LEU A 95 0.87 -7.13 2.20
N ALA A 96 -0.03 -6.24 2.64
CA ALA A 96 -0.34 -5.03 1.89
C ALA A 96 0.90 -4.12 1.72
N GLY A 97 1.73 -4.01 2.77
CA GLY A 97 2.98 -3.26 2.74
C GLY A 97 4.03 -3.87 1.81
N GLU A 98 4.18 -5.19 1.85
CA GLU A 98 5.08 -5.93 0.96
C GLU A 98 4.69 -5.76 -0.51
N VAL A 99 3.40 -5.94 -0.82
CA VAL A 99 2.87 -5.78 -2.19
C VAL A 99 3.02 -4.34 -2.67
N ALA A 100 2.77 -3.35 -1.82
CA ALA A 100 2.97 -1.94 -2.15
C ALA A 100 4.45 -1.61 -2.43
N GLY A 101 5.36 -2.15 -1.62
CA GLY A 101 6.80 -2.01 -1.80
C GLY A 101 7.29 -2.62 -3.12
N GLU A 102 6.85 -3.84 -3.42
CA GLU A 102 7.17 -4.54 -4.67
C GLU A 102 6.62 -3.80 -5.90
N LEU A 103 5.37 -3.33 -5.83
CA LEU A 103 4.77 -2.52 -6.90
C LEU A 103 5.59 -1.24 -7.18
N LEU A 104 6.01 -0.53 -6.13
CA LEU A 104 6.83 0.66 -6.26
C LEU A 104 8.22 0.34 -6.84
N HIS A 105 8.83 -0.77 -6.41
CA HIS A 105 10.11 -1.24 -6.93
C HIS A 105 10.02 -1.52 -8.44
N GLN A 106 9.03 -2.32 -8.86
CA GLN A 106 8.81 -2.64 -10.27
C GLN A 106 8.55 -1.40 -11.13
N ALA A 107 7.76 -0.45 -10.64
CA ALA A 107 7.51 0.80 -11.34
C ALA A 107 8.80 1.62 -11.54
N ARG A 108 9.65 1.69 -10.52
CA ARG A 108 10.95 2.39 -10.60
C ARG A 108 11.90 1.74 -11.59
N VAL A 109 12.01 0.41 -11.57
CA VAL A 109 12.81 -0.35 -12.54
C VAL A 109 12.30 -0.10 -13.97
N GLY A 110 10.98 -0.15 -14.18
CA GLY A 110 10.38 0.16 -15.48
C GLY A 110 10.72 1.57 -15.98
N VAL A 111 10.60 2.58 -15.10
CA VAL A 111 10.97 3.98 -15.41
C VAL A 111 12.45 4.11 -15.74
N GLU A 112 13.34 3.44 -14.99
CA GLU A 112 14.78 3.45 -15.27
C GLU A 112 15.08 2.83 -16.64
N HIS A 113 14.46 1.71 -16.98
CA HIS A 113 14.63 1.05 -18.27
C HIS A 113 14.19 1.96 -19.43
N ILE A 114 13.03 2.61 -19.31
CA ILE A 114 12.56 3.57 -20.31
C ILE A 114 13.56 4.72 -20.46
N ARG A 115 14.00 5.31 -19.35
CA ARG A 115 14.98 6.43 -19.38
C ARG A 115 16.33 6.02 -19.93
N ARG A 116 16.77 4.77 -19.70
CA ARG A 116 18.00 4.25 -20.28
C ARG A 116 17.88 4.15 -21.80
N ALA A 117 16.78 3.58 -22.30
CA ALA A 117 16.52 3.46 -23.74
C ALA A 117 16.34 4.82 -24.44
N THR A 118 15.74 5.82 -23.78
CA THR A 118 15.56 7.15 -24.39
C THR A 118 16.84 7.99 -24.41
N ARG A 119 17.81 7.74 -23.53
CA ARG A 119 19.08 8.47 -23.46
C ARG A 119 20.04 8.14 -24.61
N ASP A 120 19.82 7.05 -25.33
CA ASP A 120 20.68 6.67 -26.44
C ASP A 120 20.72 7.74 -27.53
N LYS A 121 21.92 8.03 -28.04
CA LYS A 121 22.15 9.09 -29.04
C LYS A 121 21.39 8.83 -30.34
N SER A 122 21.15 7.57 -30.68
CA SER A 122 20.40 7.11 -31.86
C SER A 122 18.89 7.29 -31.73
N THR A 123 18.35 7.55 -30.53
CA THR A 123 16.91 7.65 -30.31
C THR A 123 16.37 8.99 -30.85
N PRO A 124 15.37 8.96 -31.76
CA PRO A 124 14.77 10.18 -32.30
C PRO A 124 14.16 11.08 -31.19
N PRO A 125 14.21 12.42 -31.33
CA PRO A 125 13.67 13.33 -30.32
C PRO A 125 12.20 13.08 -29.94
N ALA A 126 11.35 12.72 -30.91
CA ALA A 126 9.95 12.38 -30.65
C ALA A 126 9.80 11.21 -29.68
N VAL A 127 10.55 10.13 -29.89
CA VAL A 127 10.54 8.94 -29.02
C VAL A 127 11.06 9.26 -27.62
N ARG A 128 12.00 10.20 -27.48
CA ARG A 128 12.46 10.66 -26.16
C ARG A 128 11.36 11.36 -25.37
N ILE A 129 10.58 12.22 -26.03
CA ILE A 129 9.46 12.93 -25.42
C ILE A 129 8.39 11.91 -24.99
N ASP A 130 8.06 10.96 -25.86
CA ASP A 130 7.06 9.92 -25.57
C ASP A 130 7.51 9.01 -24.42
N GLY A 131 8.79 8.63 -24.38
CA GLY A 131 9.32 7.82 -23.30
C GLY A 131 9.34 8.54 -21.95
N GLU A 132 9.66 9.84 -21.91
CA GLU A 132 9.57 10.60 -20.65
C GLU A 132 8.09 10.75 -20.21
N ARG A 133 7.17 10.96 -21.15
CA ARG A 133 5.74 10.98 -20.86
C ARG A 133 5.27 9.65 -20.27
N ALA A 134 5.65 8.53 -20.87
CA ALA A 134 5.31 7.19 -20.38
C ALA A 134 5.91 6.92 -18.99
N ALA A 135 7.15 7.36 -18.75
CA ALA A 135 7.78 7.25 -17.44
C ALA A 135 6.99 8.04 -16.37
N MET A 136 6.58 9.27 -16.66
CA MET A 136 5.76 10.08 -15.76
C MET A 136 4.38 9.47 -15.53
N GLU A 137 3.75 8.92 -16.56
CA GLU A 137 2.45 8.24 -16.45
C GLU A 137 2.52 6.99 -15.55
N ILE A 138 3.59 6.20 -15.64
CA ILE A 138 3.81 5.05 -14.74
C ILE A 138 3.92 5.51 -13.29
N LEU A 139 4.69 6.57 -13.03
CA LEU A 139 4.86 7.11 -11.68
C LEU A 139 3.53 7.65 -11.12
N ASP A 140 2.76 8.38 -11.93
CA ASP A 140 1.46 8.93 -11.55
C ASP A 140 0.44 7.82 -11.21
N LYS A 141 0.33 6.80 -12.07
CA LYS A 141 -0.54 5.64 -11.82
C LYS A 141 -0.13 4.87 -10.57
N THR A 142 1.17 4.70 -10.34
CA THR A 142 1.68 4.04 -9.13
C THR A 142 1.37 4.87 -7.90
N ALA A 143 1.60 6.18 -7.92
CA ALA A 143 1.24 7.09 -6.82
C ALA A 143 -0.25 7.03 -6.51
N HIS A 144 -1.10 7.07 -7.54
CA HIS A 144 -2.56 6.96 -7.38
C HIS A 144 -2.99 5.62 -6.76
N ARG A 145 -2.40 4.50 -7.20
CA ARG A 145 -2.66 3.18 -6.60
C ARG A 145 -2.25 3.13 -5.13
N LEU A 146 -1.07 3.67 -4.80
CA LEU A 146 -0.61 3.76 -3.41
C LEU A 146 -1.52 4.65 -2.55
N GLN A 147 -2.09 5.73 -3.10
CA GLN A 147 -3.10 6.53 -2.41
C GLN A 147 -4.40 5.75 -2.17
N ILE A 148 -4.92 5.04 -3.18
CA ILE A 148 -6.13 4.21 -3.03
C ILE A 148 -5.91 3.10 -1.99
N MET A 149 -4.71 2.54 -1.92
CA MET A 149 -4.33 1.53 -0.93
C MET A 149 -4.07 2.12 0.48
N GLY A 150 -4.09 3.46 0.63
CA GLY A 150 -3.91 4.13 1.92
C GLY A 150 -2.45 4.35 2.35
N PHE A 151 -1.48 4.07 1.48
CA PHE A 151 -0.05 4.27 1.77
C PHE A 151 0.43 5.71 1.56
N LEU A 152 -0.28 6.49 0.73
CA LEU A 152 0.01 7.90 0.50
C LEU A 152 -1.23 8.75 0.83
N PRO A 153 -1.06 9.96 1.39
CA PRO A 153 -2.17 10.85 1.60
C PRO A 153 -2.78 11.27 0.26
N SER A 154 -4.10 11.19 0.16
CA SER A 154 -4.86 11.58 -1.05
C SER A 154 -5.04 13.10 -1.15
N SER A 155 -5.04 13.79 -0.02
CA SER A 155 -5.07 15.25 0.06
C SER A 155 -3.72 15.78 0.54
N ALA A 156 -3.33 16.96 0.03
CA ALA A 156 -2.29 17.74 0.68
C ALA A 156 -2.72 17.92 2.15
N GLN A 157 -1.85 17.55 3.09
CA GLN A 157 -2.12 17.76 4.50
C GLN A 157 -2.41 19.25 4.68
N GLN A 158 -3.65 19.60 5.00
CA GLN A 158 -3.98 20.94 5.42
C GLN A 158 -3.31 21.10 6.78
N ILE A 159 -2.16 21.78 6.79
CA ILE A 159 -1.55 22.24 8.02
C ILE A 159 -2.47 23.35 8.51
N GLU A 160 -3.52 22.96 9.24
CA GLU A 160 -4.23 23.89 10.09
C GLU A 160 -3.28 24.26 11.22
N ALA A 161 -2.39 25.22 10.94
CA ALA A 161 -1.71 25.93 11.98
C ALA A 161 -2.79 26.72 12.71
N THR A 162 -3.36 26.13 13.76
CA THR A 162 -4.06 26.93 14.76
C THR A 162 -3.00 27.86 15.32
N LEU A 163 -2.92 29.07 14.77
CA LEU A 163 -2.24 30.20 15.37
C LEU A 163 -3.01 30.51 16.65
N SER A 164 -2.79 29.66 17.65
CA SER A 164 -2.94 30.05 19.02
C SER A 164 -1.87 31.12 19.20
N HIS A 165 -2.27 32.37 18.98
CA HIS A 165 -1.68 33.45 19.74
C HIS A 165 -1.82 33.00 21.19
N ARG A 166 -0.78 32.35 21.72
CA ARG A 166 -0.46 32.49 23.13
C ARG A 166 -0.25 33.98 23.28
N LEU A 167 -1.35 34.70 23.51
CA LEU A 167 -1.34 35.89 24.33
C LEU A 167 -0.82 35.37 25.66
N GLU A 168 0.50 35.28 25.78
CA GLU A 168 1.12 35.38 27.09
C GLU A 168 0.47 36.60 27.74
N ASP A 169 0.10 36.44 29.02
CA ASP A 169 -0.61 37.48 29.76
C ASP A 169 0.03 38.83 29.45
N PRO A 170 -0.77 39.87 29.14
CA PRO A 170 -0.21 41.15 28.73
C PRO A 170 0.81 41.58 29.77
N LEU A 171 2.07 41.79 29.35
CA LEU A 171 3.14 42.16 30.26
C LEU A 171 2.64 43.28 31.15
N THR A 172 2.82 43.12 32.45
CA THR A 172 2.42 44.16 33.39
C THR A 172 3.21 45.42 33.10
N LEU A 173 2.63 46.60 33.37
CA LEU A 173 3.30 47.88 33.16
C LEU A 173 4.70 47.92 33.79
N GLN A 174 4.90 47.24 34.92
CA GLN A 174 6.21 47.15 35.58
C GLN A 174 7.25 46.39 34.76
N GLU A 175 6.86 45.28 34.14
CA GLU A 175 7.76 44.47 33.30
C GLU A 175 8.09 45.21 32.00
N ILE A 176 7.11 45.90 31.40
CA ILE A 176 7.35 46.78 30.25
C ILE A 176 8.36 47.87 30.60
N TYR A 177 8.23 48.51 31.77
CA TYR A 177 9.18 49.52 32.24
C TYR A 177 10.57 48.94 32.53
N ALA A 178 10.64 47.75 33.13
CA ALA A 178 11.91 47.07 33.39
C ALA A 178 12.63 46.74 32.07
N GLU A 179 11.89 46.29 31.06
CA GLU A 179 12.43 45.96 29.75
C GLU A 179 12.85 47.21 28.97
N ALA A 180 12.05 48.28 29.00
CA ALA A 180 12.42 49.57 28.42
C ALA A 180 13.70 50.14 29.06
N LYS A 181 13.86 49.98 30.38
CA LYS A 181 15.08 50.37 31.10
C LYS A 181 16.26 49.49 30.71
N ARG A 182 16.07 48.17 30.60
CA ARG A 182 17.10 47.23 30.15
C ARG A 182 17.61 47.62 28.76
N VAL A 183 16.70 47.88 27.82
CA VAL A 183 17.03 48.30 26.45
C VAL A 183 17.68 49.67 26.42
N GLY A 184 17.23 50.63 27.24
CA GLY A 184 17.87 51.94 27.37
C GLY A 184 19.28 51.90 27.98
N CYS A 185 19.62 50.85 28.75
CA CYS A 185 20.96 50.61 29.28
C CYS A 185 21.86 49.82 28.33
N ILE A 186 21.36 49.33 27.19
CA ILE A 186 22.22 48.83 26.12
C ILE A 186 22.85 50.08 25.50
N GLU A 187 24.03 50.46 26.00
CA GLU A 187 24.83 51.51 25.40
C GLU A 187 24.98 51.21 23.91
N LEU A 188 24.39 52.07 23.08
CA LEU A 188 24.58 51.97 21.64
C LEU A 188 26.09 52.03 21.40
N PRO A 189 26.68 51.05 20.69
CA PRO A 189 28.11 51.07 20.41
C PRO A 189 28.47 52.43 19.81
N ASN A 190 29.51 53.06 20.41
CA ASN A 190 30.06 54.43 20.29
C ASN A 190 30.18 55.06 18.88
N GLY A 191 29.20 54.90 18.00
CA GLY A 191 29.25 55.30 16.59
C GLY A 191 27.90 55.52 15.91
N MET A 192 26.76 55.29 16.58
CA MET A 192 25.47 55.79 16.08
C MET A 192 25.18 57.17 16.65
N GLN A 193 25.73 58.20 16.01
CA GLN A 193 25.21 59.56 16.18
C GLN A 193 23.71 59.55 15.91
N GLU A 194 22.93 60.15 16.80
CA GLU A 194 21.52 60.46 16.63
C GLU A 194 21.30 61.05 15.23
N ARG A 195 20.82 60.23 14.29
CA ARG A 195 20.18 60.77 13.09
C ARG A 195 18.90 61.42 13.59
N ARG A 196 18.97 62.73 13.85
CA ARG A 196 17.82 63.58 14.08
C ARG A 196 16.75 63.20 13.06
N TYR A 197 15.64 62.67 13.56
CA TYR A 197 14.43 62.48 12.77
C TYR A 197 13.93 63.87 12.38
N GLY A 198 14.42 64.35 11.25
CA GLY A 198 14.12 65.68 10.77
C GLY A 198 14.77 65.86 9.42
N GLU A 199 14.31 65.12 8.41
CA GLU A 199 14.13 65.62 7.05
C GLU A 199 13.53 64.56 6.11
N ALA A 200 12.26 64.80 5.79
CA ALA A 200 11.64 64.65 4.48
C ALA A 200 12.06 63.45 3.60
N SER A 201 11.27 62.37 3.62
CA SER A 201 11.04 61.57 2.41
C SER A 201 9.63 61.84 1.88
N LYS A 202 9.52 62.94 1.10
CA LYS A 202 8.49 63.05 0.06
C LYS A 202 8.84 62.02 -1.01
N GLY A 203 8.19 60.87 -0.97
CA GLY A 203 8.43 59.79 -1.91
C GLY A 203 7.23 58.85 -1.94
N VAL A 204 6.05 59.39 -2.19
CA VAL A 204 4.85 58.61 -2.51
C VAL A 204 5.11 57.99 -3.89
N GLY A 205 5.69 56.80 -3.90
CA GLY A 205 5.75 55.96 -5.08
C GLY A 205 4.33 55.64 -5.53
N SER A 206 4.00 56.08 -6.74
CA SER A 206 2.79 55.73 -7.46
C SER A 206 2.60 54.21 -7.44
N VAL A 207 1.52 53.78 -6.78
CA VAL A 207 1.02 52.41 -6.84
C VAL A 207 0.59 52.16 -8.28
N GLN A 208 1.42 51.44 -9.04
CA GLN A 208 1.01 50.94 -10.34
C GLN A 208 -0.13 49.94 -10.10
N SER A 209 -1.30 50.31 -10.62
CA SER A 209 -2.50 49.47 -10.66
C SER A 209 -2.17 48.14 -11.33
N LEU A 210 -2.41 47.04 -10.61
CA LEU A 210 -2.35 45.70 -11.16
C LEU A 210 -3.37 45.55 -12.31
N PRO A 211 -3.00 44.90 -13.43
CA PRO A 211 -3.91 44.66 -14.53
C PRO A 211 -5.06 43.74 -14.09
N THR A 212 -6.29 44.19 -14.34
CA THR A 212 -7.50 43.39 -14.16
C THR A 212 -7.50 42.19 -15.10
N PRO A 213 -7.90 40.99 -14.63
CA PRO A 213 -8.00 39.81 -15.48
C PRO A 213 -9.14 39.95 -16.50
N PRO A 214 -9.00 39.42 -17.73
CA PRO A 214 -10.03 39.47 -18.75
C PRO A 214 -11.26 38.65 -18.34
N ALA A 215 -12.44 39.22 -18.57
CA ALA A 215 -13.73 38.61 -18.31
C ALA A 215 -13.88 37.29 -19.09
N THR A 216 -14.09 36.20 -18.37
CA THR A 216 -14.43 34.88 -18.91
C THR A 216 -15.72 34.97 -19.73
N GLY A 217 -15.60 34.72 -21.04
CA GLY A 217 -16.71 34.68 -21.98
C GLY A 217 -17.73 33.60 -21.64
N LYS A 218 -19.00 33.95 -21.81
CA LYS A 218 -20.16 33.07 -21.68
C LYS A 218 -20.06 31.91 -22.67
N VAL A 219 -20.14 30.69 -22.15
CA VAL A 219 -20.38 29.47 -22.94
C VAL A 219 -21.86 29.47 -23.32
N ALA A 220 -22.14 29.52 -24.62
CA ALA A 220 -23.49 29.31 -25.16
C ALA A 220 -23.86 27.82 -25.04
N LYS A 221 -25.11 27.57 -24.62
CA LYS A 221 -25.75 26.25 -24.59
C LYS A 221 -26.16 25.82 -25.99
#